data_AF-A0A961WC15-F1
#
_entry.id   AF-A0A961WC15-F1
#
_cell.length_a   1.000
_cell.length_b   1.000
_cell.length_c   1.000
_cell.angle_alpha   90.00
_cell.angle_beta   90.00
_cell.angle_gamma   90.00
#
_symmetry.space_group_name_H-M   'P 1'
#
loop_
_entity.id
_entity.type
_entity.pdbx_description
1 polymer ?
#
loop_
_entity_poly.entity_id
_entity_poly.type
_entity_poly.pdbx_seq_one_letter_code
_entity_poly.pdbx_strand_id
1 'polypeptide(L)'
;MAQADIEIARAARLRPISEIAEGLGIPASALVSYGPTKAKIALPFVRRLADRPDGKLILVTAISPTPAGEGKTTTTVGLCDGLNAIGKKAISCLREPSLGPCFGMKGGAAGGGYAQVVPMEDINLHFTGDFHAITAANNLLAAMIDNHIYWGNELDIDPRRIGWRRVIDMNDRALRSIVNSLGGVRNGFPREDGFDITVASEIMAILCLATDLADLKQRLGDIVVGYTRGR
;
A
#
# COMPACT_ATOMS: atom_id res chain seq x y z
N MET A 1 6.53 34.93 -2.08
CA MET A 1 5.56 33.84 -1.96
C MET A 1 6.30 32.59 -1.57
N ALA A 2 5.79 31.79 -0.64
CA ALA A 2 6.38 30.47 -0.39
C ALA A 2 6.28 29.63 -1.67
N GLN A 3 7.37 28.96 -2.05
CA GLN A 3 7.38 28.05 -3.20
C GLN A 3 6.40 26.90 -2.95
N ALA A 4 5.71 26.45 -4.00
CA ALA A 4 4.81 25.31 -3.88
C ALA A 4 5.63 24.02 -3.67
N ASP A 5 5.07 23.06 -2.91
CA ASP A 5 5.75 21.81 -2.58
C ASP A 5 6.28 21.06 -3.81
N ILE A 6 5.51 21.07 -4.91
CA ILE A 6 5.89 20.45 -6.18
C ILE A 6 7.06 21.16 -6.87
N GLU A 7 7.19 22.47 -6.71
CA GLU A 7 8.31 23.24 -7.27
C GLU A 7 9.61 22.89 -6.55
N ILE A 8 9.55 22.77 -5.22
CA ILE A 8 10.69 22.32 -4.39
C ILE A 8 11.10 20.90 -4.80
N ALA A 9 10.12 19.99 -4.93
CA ALA A 9 10.37 18.61 -5.33
C ALA A 9 11.04 18.50 -6.72
N ARG A 10 10.58 19.28 -7.71
CA ARG A 10 11.13 19.29 -9.07
C ARG A 10 12.52 19.93 -9.17
N ALA A 11 12.81 20.91 -8.31
CA ALA A 11 14.12 21.54 -8.25
C ALA A 11 15.18 20.67 -7.54
N ALA A 12 14.76 19.62 -6.82
CA ALA A 12 15.66 18.76 -6.08
C ALA A 12 16.61 17.96 -7.00
N ARG A 13 17.92 18.00 -6.68
CA ARG A 13 18.91 17.17 -7.36
C ARG A 13 18.87 15.75 -6.79
N LEU A 14 18.13 14.87 -7.46
CA LEU A 14 18.02 13.47 -7.07
C LEU A 14 19.34 12.74 -7.27
N ARG A 15 19.76 11.98 -6.26
CA ARG A 15 20.87 11.03 -6.38
C ARG A 15 20.36 9.70 -6.93
N PRO A 16 21.18 8.96 -7.70
CA PRO A 16 20.88 7.58 -8.04
C PRO A 16 20.59 6.74 -6.79
N ILE A 17 19.55 5.90 -6.85
CA ILE A 17 19.15 5.08 -5.72
C ILE A 17 20.25 4.10 -5.29
N SER A 18 21.11 3.70 -6.22
CA SER A 18 22.28 2.86 -5.97
C SER A 18 23.30 3.52 -5.05
N GLU A 19 23.51 4.84 -5.17
CA GLU A 19 24.43 5.58 -4.28
C GLU A 19 23.85 5.68 -2.85
N ILE A 20 22.54 5.88 -2.74
CA ILE A 20 21.85 5.90 -1.44
C ILE A 20 21.95 4.52 -0.78
N ALA A 21 21.72 3.46 -1.54
CA ALA A 21 21.81 2.07 -1.10
C ALA A 21 23.23 1.69 -0.65
N GLU A 22 24.26 2.12 -1.39
CA GLU A 22 25.67 1.90 -1.04
C GLU A 22 26.02 2.54 0.32
N GLY A 23 25.56 3.78 0.57
CA GLY A 23 25.75 4.45 1.85
C GLY A 23 25.12 3.71 3.05
N LEU A 24 24.13 2.85 2.78
CA LEU A 24 23.48 1.96 3.76
C LEU A 24 24.08 0.55 3.80
N GLY A 25 25.09 0.25 2.97
CA GLY A 25 25.69 -1.07 2.85
C GLY A 25 24.81 -2.09 2.14
N ILE A 26 23.90 -1.64 1.27
CA ILE A 26 23.04 -2.49 0.45
C ILE A 26 23.72 -2.66 -0.93
N PRO A 27 24.16 -3.88 -1.30
CA PRO A 27 24.86 -4.10 -2.55
C PRO A 27 23.90 -4.00 -3.75
N ALA A 28 24.41 -3.63 -4.92
CA ALA A 28 23.62 -3.52 -6.15
C ALA A 28 22.89 -4.81 -6.53
N SER A 29 23.47 -5.99 -6.20
CA SER A 29 22.85 -7.30 -6.43
C SER A 29 21.60 -7.56 -5.58
N ALA A 30 21.38 -6.78 -4.53
CA ALA A 30 20.18 -6.82 -3.70
C ALA A 30 19.13 -5.77 -4.08
N LEU A 31 19.38 -4.97 -5.14
CA LEU A 31 18.46 -3.95 -5.61
C LEU A 31 17.72 -4.42 -6.87
N VAL A 32 16.41 -4.23 -6.87
CA VAL A 32 15.56 -4.35 -8.06
C VAL A 32 15.12 -2.94 -8.43
N SER A 33 15.79 -2.33 -9.41
CA SER A 33 15.60 -0.92 -9.77
C SER A 33 14.31 -0.65 -10.53
N TYR A 34 13.66 0.48 -10.19
CA TYR A 34 12.49 1.05 -10.86
C TYR A 34 12.87 2.44 -11.38
N GLY A 35 13.60 2.47 -12.50
CA GLY A 35 14.28 3.67 -12.96
C GLY A 35 15.48 4.04 -12.06
N PRO A 36 16.00 5.28 -12.18
CA PRO A 36 17.26 5.66 -11.54
C PRO A 36 17.15 6.00 -10.05
N THR A 37 15.95 6.30 -9.55
CA THR A 37 15.72 6.93 -8.23
C THR A 37 14.88 6.08 -7.28
N LYS A 38 14.47 4.88 -7.70
CA LYS A 38 13.64 3.97 -6.89
C LYS A 38 14.14 2.55 -7.04
N ALA A 39 14.06 1.74 -5.98
CA ALA A 39 14.37 0.33 -6.04
C ALA A 39 13.59 -0.42 -4.94
N LYS A 40 13.31 -1.70 -5.19
CA LYS A 40 12.96 -2.65 -4.13
C LYS A 40 14.22 -3.33 -3.60
N ILE A 41 14.24 -3.64 -2.31
CA ILE A 41 15.32 -4.41 -1.68
C ILE A 41 14.91 -5.89 -1.69
N ALA A 42 15.78 -6.76 -2.17
CA ALA A 42 15.52 -8.19 -2.25
C ALA A 42 15.39 -8.82 -0.84
N LEU A 43 14.30 -9.55 -0.58
CA LEU A 43 14.07 -10.23 0.70
C LEU A 43 15.22 -11.15 1.15
N PRO A 44 15.92 -11.90 0.26
CA PRO A 44 17.08 -12.70 0.68
C PRO A 44 18.19 -11.86 1.33
N PHE A 45 18.37 -10.61 0.92
CA PHE A 45 19.31 -9.70 1.57
C PHE A 45 18.81 -9.28 2.95
N VAL A 46 17.54 -8.87 3.06
CA VAL A 46 16.92 -8.48 4.34
C VAL A 46 17.02 -9.61 5.38
N ARG A 47 16.74 -10.86 4.98
CA ARG A 47 16.81 -12.02 5.86
C ARG A 47 18.21 -12.29 6.41
N ARG A 48 19.27 -11.97 5.66
CA ARG A 48 20.66 -12.10 6.13
C ARG A 48 21.03 -11.09 7.21
N LEU A 49 20.21 -10.05 7.40
CA LEU A 49 20.43 -9.04 8.43
C LEU A 49 19.77 -9.41 9.77
N ALA A 50 19.04 -10.53 9.86
CA ALA A 50 18.27 -10.91 11.05
C ALA A 50 19.13 -11.06 12.33
N ASP A 51 20.40 -11.45 12.18
CA ASP A 51 21.33 -11.61 13.31
C ASP A 51 22.01 -10.30 13.74
N ARG A 52 21.77 -9.19 13.01
CA ARG A 52 22.35 -7.89 13.36
C ARG A 52 21.50 -7.26 14.48
N PRO A 53 22.14 -6.55 15.44
CA PRO A 53 21.38 -5.87 16.49
C PRO A 53 20.51 -4.77 15.89
N ASP A 54 19.27 -4.69 16.36
CA ASP A 54 18.34 -3.63 15.97
C ASP A 54 18.85 -2.24 16.37
N GLY A 55 18.53 -1.27 15.52
CA GLY A 55 18.75 0.15 15.79
C GLY A 55 17.77 0.70 16.83
N LYS A 56 17.73 2.03 16.96
CA LYS A 56 16.71 2.70 17.78
C LYS A 56 15.45 2.95 16.95
N LEU A 57 14.29 2.50 17.47
CA LEU A 57 12.99 2.78 16.87
C LEU A 57 12.40 4.06 17.47
N ILE A 58 12.13 5.05 16.61
CA ILE A 58 11.48 6.31 17.00
C ILE A 58 10.13 6.38 16.31
N LEU A 59 9.05 6.34 17.10
CA LEU A 59 7.68 6.48 16.59
C LEU A 59 7.26 7.95 16.61
N VAL A 60 6.87 8.47 15.45
CA VAL A 60 6.28 9.81 15.33
C VAL A 60 4.76 9.70 15.32
N THR A 61 4.11 10.34 16.28
CA THR A 61 2.65 10.46 16.37
C THR A 61 2.23 11.93 16.45
N ALA A 62 0.93 12.20 16.41
CA ALA A 62 0.35 13.53 16.51
C ALA A 62 -0.91 13.51 17.39
N ILE A 63 -1.38 14.70 17.78
CA ILE A 63 -2.70 14.90 18.36
C ILE A 63 -3.81 14.54 17.37
N SER A 64 -5.07 14.53 17.83
CA SER A 64 -6.24 14.37 16.97
C SER A 64 -6.21 15.35 15.79
N PRO A 65 -6.43 14.89 14.54
CA PRO A 65 -6.35 15.76 13.37
C PRO A 65 -7.34 16.92 13.41
N THR A 66 -6.89 18.09 12.97
CA THR A 66 -7.67 19.32 12.87
C THR A 66 -7.60 19.89 11.43
N PRO A 67 -8.54 20.77 11.03
CA PRO A 67 -8.48 21.41 9.71
C PRO A 67 -7.21 22.25 9.47
N ALA A 68 -6.49 22.65 10.51
CA ALA A 68 -5.24 23.41 10.39
C ALA A 68 -4.07 22.55 9.86
N GLY A 69 -4.12 21.23 10.07
CA GLY A 69 -3.06 20.30 9.70
C GLY A 69 -1.91 20.25 10.71
N GLU A 70 -1.44 19.04 11.03
CA GLU A 70 -0.46 18.83 12.11
C GLU A 70 0.97 18.63 11.61
N GLY A 71 1.17 18.45 10.30
CA GLY A 71 2.51 18.31 9.72
C GLY A 71 3.26 17.03 10.11
N LYS A 72 2.58 15.97 10.58
CA LYS A 72 3.20 14.73 11.09
C LYS A 72 4.26 14.13 10.14
N THR A 73 3.96 14.01 8.85
CA THR A 73 4.90 13.45 7.88
C THR A 73 6.09 14.38 7.65
N THR A 74 5.84 15.69 7.57
CA THR A 74 6.90 16.71 7.48
C THR A 74 7.86 16.63 8.66
N THR A 75 7.34 16.47 9.89
CA THR A 75 8.17 16.25 11.09
C THR A 75 8.94 14.94 11.03
N THR A 76 8.35 13.87 10.48
CA THR A 76 9.03 12.57 10.33
C THR A 76 10.23 12.66 9.40
N VAL A 77 10.06 13.31 8.25
CA VAL A 77 11.15 13.52 7.27
C VAL A 77 12.20 14.47 7.85
N GLY A 78 11.78 15.62 8.40
CA GLY A 78 12.70 16.60 8.98
C GLY A 78 13.50 16.08 10.17
N LEU A 79 12.91 15.21 11.00
CA LEU A 79 13.62 14.52 12.08
C LEU A 79 14.71 13.58 11.52
N CYS A 80 14.40 12.83 10.46
CA CYS A 80 15.36 11.96 9.80
C CYS A 80 16.54 12.78 9.21
N ASP A 81 16.25 13.89 8.54
CA ASP A 81 17.27 14.79 8.01
C ASP A 81 18.14 15.38 9.12
N GLY A 82 17.51 15.86 10.21
CA GLY A 82 18.20 16.41 11.37
C GLY A 82 19.11 15.40 12.06
N LEU A 83 18.67 14.14 12.22
CA LEU A 83 19.50 13.06 12.78
C LEU A 83 20.73 12.78 11.91
N ASN A 84 20.58 12.75 10.59
CA ASN A 84 21.71 12.58 9.67
C ASN A 84 22.65 13.80 9.71
N ALA A 85 22.12 15.03 9.83
CA ALA A 85 22.92 16.24 9.93
C ALA A 85 23.82 16.28 11.19
N ILE A 86 23.39 15.65 12.29
CA ILE A 86 24.20 15.51 13.52
C ILE A 86 25.05 14.22 13.55
N GLY A 87 25.20 13.54 12.40
CA GLY A 87 26.07 12.38 12.24
C GLY A 87 25.47 11.04 12.69
N LYS A 88 24.15 10.94 12.91
CA LYS A 88 23.48 9.66 13.18
C LYS A 88 22.96 9.07 11.88
N LYS A 89 23.27 7.80 11.60
CA LYS A 89 22.68 7.08 10.45
C LYS A 89 21.20 6.80 10.72
N ALA A 90 20.32 7.53 10.06
CA ALA A 90 18.87 7.42 10.24
C ALA A 90 18.14 7.24 8.91
N ILE A 91 17.05 6.48 8.94
CA ILE A 91 16.15 6.20 7.81
C ILE A 91 14.72 6.43 8.28
N SER A 92 13.88 7.00 7.44
CA SER A 92 12.44 7.11 7.68
C SER A 92 11.68 6.01 6.95
N CYS A 93 10.64 5.47 7.59
CA CYS A 93 9.70 4.53 6.99
C CYS A 93 8.32 5.20 6.93
N LEU A 94 7.76 5.31 5.72
CA LEU A 94 6.49 5.98 5.45
C LEU A 94 5.53 5.03 4.73
N ARG A 95 4.24 5.41 4.70
CA ARG A 95 3.21 4.69 3.95
C ARG A 95 3.12 5.24 2.53
N GLU A 96 2.94 4.36 1.56
CA GLU A 96 2.54 4.74 0.20
C GLU A 96 1.12 5.35 0.23
N PRO A 97 0.89 6.50 -0.43
CA PRO A 97 -0.44 7.06 -0.55
C PRO A 97 -1.27 6.32 -1.60
N SER A 98 -2.59 6.28 -1.37
CA SER A 98 -3.55 5.82 -2.38
C SER A 98 -3.59 6.78 -3.57
N LEU A 99 -3.72 6.20 -4.76
CA LEU A 99 -3.79 6.93 -6.03
C LEU A 99 -5.09 7.72 -6.14
N GLY A 100 -6.23 7.13 -5.78
CA GLY A 100 -7.56 7.74 -5.93
C GLY A 100 -7.67 9.17 -5.36
N PRO A 101 -7.27 9.42 -4.09
CA PRO A 101 -7.24 10.76 -3.48
C PRO A 101 -6.46 11.82 -4.24
N CYS A 102 -5.41 11.43 -4.98
CA CYS A 102 -4.58 12.36 -5.75
C CYS A 102 -5.36 13.03 -6.90
N PHE A 103 -6.42 12.37 -7.39
CA PHE A 103 -7.34 12.92 -8.40
C PHE A 103 -8.61 13.54 -7.79
N GLY A 104 -8.67 13.62 -6.46
CA GLY A 104 -9.74 14.27 -5.70
C GLY A 104 -9.25 15.58 -5.07
N MET A 105 -9.27 15.64 -3.73
CA MET A 105 -8.91 16.85 -2.97
C MET A 105 -7.53 16.81 -2.30
N LYS A 106 -6.78 15.70 -2.36
CA LYS A 106 -5.51 15.55 -1.61
C LYS A 106 -4.43 14.90 -2.48
N GLY A 107 -3.53 15.71 -3.04
CA GLY A 107 -2.31 15.24 -3.70
C GLY A 107 -1.09 15.71 -2.93
N GLY A 108 -0.50 14.84 -2.09
CA GLY A 108 0.72 15.15 -1.34
C GLY A 108 0.74 14.49 0.03
N ALA A 109 1.31 13.28 0.14
CA ALA A 109 1.39 12.55 1.39
C ALA A 109 2.83 12.36 1.92
N ALA A 110 3.84 12.75 1.14
CA ALA A 110 5.25 12.44 1.38
C ALA A 110 6.03 13.60 2.04
N GLY A 111 5.41 14.33 2.96
CA GLY A 111 6.01 15.49 3.63
C GLY A 111 5.56 16.83 3.03
N GLY A 112 6.30 17.89 3.29
CA GLY A 112 5.99 19.24 2.81
C GLY A 112 7.15 20.23 3.03
N GLY A 113 7.18 21.32 2.28
CA GLY A 113 8.29 22.27 2.24
C GLY A 113 9.61 21.60 1.85
N TYR A 114 10.66 21.85 2.62
CA TYR A 114 12.00 21.27 2.39
C TYR A 114 12.19 19.88 3.02
N ALA A 115 11.18 19.34 3.71
CA ALA A 115 11.20 18.03 4.32
C ALA A 115 10.22 17.11 3.59
N GLN A 116 10.68 16.56 2.46
CA GLN A 116 9.89 15.74 1.54
C GLN A 116 10.63 14.46 1.14
N VAL A 117 9.89 13.40 0.82
CA VAL A 117 10.41 12.24 0.09
C VAL A 117 10.09 12.38 -1.39
N VAL A 118 11.08 12.10 -2.24
CA VAL A 118 11.05 12.30 -3.68
C VAL A 118 11.53 11.03 -4.40
N PRO A 119 11.07 10.76 -5.65
CA PRO A 119 10.24 11.59 -6.52
C PRO A 119 8.75 11.59 -6.15
N MET A 120 8.19 12.77 -5.88
CA MET A 120 6.82 12.94 -5.37
C MET A 120 5.74 12.48 -6.36
N GLU A 121 5.95 12.73 -7.66
CA GLU A 121 4.98 12.34 -8.70
C GLU A 121 4.84 10.82 -8.80
N ASP A 122 5.96 10.08 -8.74
CA ASP A 122 5.92 8.62 -8.78
C ASP A 122 5.23 8.05 -7.53
N ILE A 123 5.56 8.60 -6.34
CA ILE A 123 4.99 8.16 -5.05
C ILE A 123 3.46 8.34 -5.02
N ASN A 124 2.94 9.41 -5.62
CA ASN A 124 1.50 9.70 -5.61
C ASN A 124 0.71 8.95 -6.70
N LEU A 125 1.39 8.26 -7.62
CA LEU A 125 0.77 7.56 -8.75
C LEU A 125 0.94 6.05 -8.63
N HIS A 126 1.69 5.43 -9.54
CA HIS A 126 1.84 3.99 -9.59
C HIS A 126 3.02 3.47 -8.77
N PHE A 127 3.89 4.37 -8.32
CA PHE A 127 5.12 4.11 -7.60
C PHE A 127 5.88 2.87 -8.09
N THR A 128 5.81 1.76 -7.34
CA THR A 128 6.44 0.48 -7.72
C THR A 128 5.43 -0.63 -8.02
N GLY A 129 4.14 -0.29 -8.06
CA GLY A 129 3.04 -1.19 -8.43
C GLY A 129 2.45 -2.00 -7.26
N ASP A 130 2.76 -1.66 -6.01
CA ASP A 130 2.33 -2.44 -4.85
C ASP A 130 0.82 -2.44 -4.70
N PHE A 131 0.17 -1.28 -4.86
CA PHE A 131 -1.29 -1.19 -4.76
C PHE A 131 -1.99 -1.89 -5.94
N HIS A 132 -1.35 -1.96 -7.11
CA HIS A 132 -1.85 -2.75 -8.23
C HIS A 132 -1.82 -4.25 -7.91
N ALA A 133 -0.73 -4.74 -7.31
CA ALA A 133 -0.60 -6.14 -6.89
C ALA A 133 -1.65 -6.51 -5.81
N ILE A 134 -1.88 -5.63 -4.84
CA ILE A 134 -2.90 -5.81 -3.79
C ILE A 134 -4.30 -5.83 -4.40
N THR A 135 -4.60 -4.90 -5.32
CA THR A 135 -5.87 -4.85 -6.04
C THR A 135 -6.11 -6.15 -6.82
N ALA A 136 -5.09 -6.62 -7.54
CA ALA A 136 -5.17 -7.86 -8.31
C ALA A 136 -5.41 -9.08 -7.40
N ALA A 137 -4.69 -9.19 -6.28
CA ALA A 137 -4.87 -10.28 -5.32
C ALA A 137 -6.27 -10.29 -4.69
N ASN A 138 -6.77 -9.13 -4.25
CA ASN A 138 -8.11 -9.00 -3.66
C ASN A 138 -9.20 -9.41 -4.66
N ASN A 139 -9.10 -8.91 -5.89
CA ASN A 139 -10.11 -9.15 -6.92
C ASN A 139 -10.03 -10.56 -7.51
N LEU A 140 -8.85 -11.19 -7.49
CA LEU A 140 -8.72 -12.63 -7.79
C LEU A 140 -9.51 -13.46 -6.78
N LEU A 141 -9.39 -13.19 -5.48
CA LEU A 141 -10.17 -13.88 -4.45
C LEU A 141 -11.68 -13.68 -4.66
N ALA A 142 -12.13 -12.44 -4.94
CA ALA A 142 -13.52 -12.17 -5.27
C ALA A 142 -14.01 -12.96 -6.50
N ALA A 143 -13.20 -13.02 -7.57
CA ALA A 143 -13.51 -13.80 -8.76
C ALA A 143 -13.57 -15.31 -8.48
N MET A 144 -12.68 -15.84 -7.64
CA MET A 144 -12.67 -17.25 -7.24
C MET A 144 -13.91 -17.63 -6.44
N ILE A 145 -14.41 -16.75 -5.55
CA ILE A 145 -15.65 -16.97 -4.80
C ILE A 145 -16.84 -17.11 -5.75
N ASP A 146 -17.02 -16.13 -6.65
CA ASP A 146 -18.15 -16.15 -7.59
C ASP A 146 -18.05 -17.32 -8.58
N ASN A 147 -16.84 -17.68 -9.02
CA ASN A 147 -16.58 -18.85 -9.87
C ASN A 147 -16.88 -20.18 -9.15
N HIS A 148 -16.53 -20.30 -7.87
CA HIS A 148 -16.85 -21.47 -7.06
C HIS A 148 -18.36 -21.68 -6.94
N ILE A 149 -19.10 -20.60 -6.70
CA ILE A 149 -20.57 -20.64 -6.65
C ILE A 149 -21.14 -21.02 -8.02
N TYR A 150 -20.58 -20.49 -9.11
CA TYR A 150 -21.01 -20.78 -10.47
C TYR A 150 -20.91 -22.28 -10.84
N TRP A 151 -19.79 -22.93 -10.51
CA TRP A 151 -19.49 -24.30 -10.94
C TRP A 151 -20.02 -25.41 -10.04
N GLY A 152 -20.80 -25.09 -9.02
CA GLY A 152 -21.46 -26.12 -8.20
C GLY A 152 -21.63 -25.75 -6.73
N ASN A 153 -20.94 -24.71 -6.25
CA ASN A 153 -21.01 -24.23 -4.87
C ASN A 153 -20.87 -25.35 -3.83
N GLU A 154 -19.87 -26.23 -4.00
CA GLU A 154 -19.68 -27.42 -3.15
C GLU A 154 -19.47 -27.07 -1.66
N LEU A 155 -19.01 -25.85 -1.38
CA LEU A 155 -18.83 -25.30 -0.02
C LEU A 155 -20.14 -24.74 0.58
N ASP A 156 -21.25 -24.80 -0.15
CA ASP A 156 -22.56 -24.34 0.27
C ASP A 156 -22.60 -22.86 0.73
N ILE A 157 -21.82 -22.00 0.08
CA ILE A 157 -21.75 -20.57 0.39
C ILE A 157 -23.11 -19.93 0.11
N ASP A 158 -23.63 -19.16 1.08
CA ASP A 158 -24.81 -18.34 0.88
C ASP A 158 -24.39 -17.01 0.21
N PRO A 159 -24.82 -16.71 -1.04
CA PRO A 159 -24.40 -15.50 -1.75
C PRO A 159 -24.78 -14.19 -1.03
N ARG A 160 -25.76 -14.24 -0.12
CA ARG A 160 -26.20 -13.09 0.69
C ARG A 160 -25.30 -12.84 1.91
N ARG A 161 -24.41 -13.78 2.24
CA ARG A 161 -23.54 -13.77 3.42
C ARG A 161 -22.06 -13.75 3.04
N ILE A 162 -21.75 -13.29 1.84
CA ILE A 162 -20.38 -13.02 1.42
C ILE A 162 -19.98 -11.67 2.03
N GLY A 163 -18.99 -11.68 2.92
CA GLY A 163 -18.40 -10.46 3.48
C GLY A 163 -17.31 -9.88 2.60
N TRP A 164 -16.74 -10.68 1.70
CA TRP A 164 -15.65 -10.26 0.82
C TRP A 164 -16.15 -9.38 -0.33
N ARG A 165 -15.66 -8.14 -0.37
CA ARG A 165 -15.96 -7.13 -1.40
C ARG A 165 -14.81 -7.00 -2.40
N ARG A 166 -15.08 -6.38 -3.54
CA ARG A 166 -14.06 -6.03 -4.53
C ARG A 166 -13.35 -4.74 -4.13
N VAL A 167 -12.21 -4.44 -4.77
CA VAL A 167 -11.51 -3.17 -4.54
C VAL A 167 -11.01 -2.52 -5.81
N ILE A 168 -10.91 -1.19 -5.75
CA ILE A 168 -10.29 -0.37 -6.79
C ILE A 168 -9.63 0.85 -6.14
N ASP A 169 -8.43 1.24 -6.60
CA ASP A 169 -7.73 2.40 -6.04
C ASP A 169 -8.17 3.72 -6.68
N MET A 170 -9.48 3.95 -6.70
CA MET A 170 -10.14 5.12 -7.28
C MET A 170 -11.23 5.62 -6.32
N ASN A 171 -11.45 6.93 -6.31
CA ASN A 171 -12.55 7.55 -5.55
C ASN A 171 -13.88 7.41 -6.31
N ASP A 172 -14.38 6.20 -6.49
CA ASP A 172 -15.62 5.92 -7.21
C ASP A 172 -16.78 5.61 -6.25
N ARG A 173 -17.66 6.58 -6.05
CA ARG A 173 -18.84 6.42 -5.18
C ARG A 173 -19.92 5.53 -5.78
N ALA A 174 -19.95 5.34 -7.10
CA ALA A 174 -21.00 4.58 -7.78
C ALA A 174 -20.88 3.08 -7.50
N LEU A 175 -19.69 2.61 -7.13
CA LEU A 175 -19.40 1.20 -6.87
C LEU A 175 -19.64 0.77 -5.41
N ARG A 176 -20.10 1.67 -4.53
CA ARG A 176 -20.31 1.35 -3.10
C ARG A 176 -21.31 0.22 -2.87
N SER A 177 -22.36 0.19 -3.69
CA SER A 177 -23.42 -0.83 -3.65
C SER A 177 -23.81 -1.16 -5.08
N ILE A 178 -23.65 -2.42 -5.46
CA ILE A 178 -23.96 -2.92 -6.79
C ILE A 178 -24.72 -4.25 -6.69
N VAL A 179 -25.34 -4.66 -7.79
CA VAL A 179 -25.72 -6.05 -8.02
C VAL A 179 -24.86 -6.57 -9.16
N ASN A 180 -24.18 -7.69 -8.95
CA ASN A 180 -23.28 -8.29 -9.94
C ASN A 180 -23.90 -9.57 -10.55
N SER A 181 -23.17 -10.21 -11.47
CA SER A 181 -23.55 -11.50 -12.08
C SER A 181 -24.95 -11.54 -12.73
N LEU A 182 -25.34 -10.45 -13.38
CA LEU A 182 -26.57 -10.33 -14.16
C LEU A 182 -26.40 -10.83 -15.60
N GLY A 183 -27.52 -11.02 -16.31
CA GLY A 183 -27.52 -11.38 -17.75
C GLY A 183 -27.72 -12.86 -18.06
N GLY A 184 -28.29 -13.62 -17.13
CA GLY A 184 -28.74 -15.00 -17.34
C GLY A 184 -27.70 -16.06 -17.00
N VAL A 185 -28.03 -17.32 -17.33
CA VAL A 185 -27.35 -18.54 -16.82
C VAL A 185 -25.84 -18.55 -17.05
N ARG A 186 -25.32 -17.90 -18.10
CA ARG A 186 -23.88 -17.91 -18.42
C ARG A 186 -23.04 -16.94 -17.57
N ASN A 187 -23.67 -16.04 -16.82
CA ASN A 187 -22.98 -14.90 -16.18
C ASN A 187 -22.92 -14.96 -14.65
N GLY A 188 -23.33 -16.07 -14.05
CA GLY A 188 -23.30 -16.28 -12.60
C GLY A 188 -24.68 -16.23 -11.94
N PHE A 189 -24.66 -16.12 -10.61
CA PHE A 189 -25.84 -16.00 -9.76
C PHE A 189 -25.89 -14.58 -9.18
N PRO A 190 -26.97 -13.81 -9.41
CA PRO A 190 -27.05 -12.44 -8.93
C PRO A 190 -26.91 -12.34 -7.40
N ARG A 191 -26.10 -11.37 -6.94
CA ARG A 191 -25.99 -11.01 -5.53
C ARG A 191 -25.67 -9.54 -5.35
N GLU A 192 -25.96 -9.02 -4.15
CA GLU A 192 -25.48 -7.71 -3.73
C GLU A 192 -23.97 -7.76 -3.46
N ASP A 193 -23.28 -6.70 -3.82
CA ASP A 193 -21.83 -6.56 -3.69
C ASP A 193 -21.43 -5.08 -3.59
N GLY A 194 -20.14 -4.82 -3.52
CA GLY A 194 -19.61 -3.48 -3.72
C GLY A 194 -18.10 -3.44 -3.80
N PHE A 195 -17.59 -2.23 -3.95
CA PHE A 195 -16.17 -1.93 -3.96
C PHE A 195 -15.79 -1.05 -2.80
N ASP A 196 -14.62 -1.34 -2.26
CA ASP A 196 -13.90 -0.45 -1.35
C ASP A 196 -12.62 0.07 -2.02
N ILE A 197 -12.01 1.11 -1.44
CA ILE A 197 -10.71 1.58 -1.92
C ILE A 197 -9.63 0.54 -1.60
N THR A 198 -8.66 0.32 -2.49
CA THR A 198 -7.65 -0.76 -2.33
C THR A 198 -6.95 -0.77 -0.96
N VAL A 199 -6.63 0.41 -0.42
CA VAL A 199 -5.98 0.52 0.90
C VAL A 199 -6.85 0.07 2.08
N ALA A 200 -8.16 -0.12 1.87
CA ALA A 200 -9.09 -0.67 2.87
C ALA A 200 -9.19 -2.21 2.82
N SER A 201 -8.57 -2.86 1.83
CA SER A 201 -8.56 -4.32 1.71
C SER A 201 -7.88 -4.98 2.91
N GLU A 202 -8.41 -6.13 3.35
CA GLU A 202 -7.71 -6.98 4.33
C GLU A 202 -6.36 -7.48 3.79
N ILE A 203 -6.21 -7.64 2.47
CA ILE A 203 -4.93 -7.97 1.82
C ILE A 203 -3.86 -6.91 2.14
N MET A 204 -4.24 -5.63 2.20
CA MET A 204 -3.34 -4.54 2.59
C MET A 204 -2.90 -4.69 4.05
N ALA A 205 -3.84 -4.95 4.96
CA ALA A 205 -3.55 -5.15 6.37
C ALA A 205 -2.63 -6.35 6.60
N ILE A 206 -2.93 -7.48 5.95
CA ILE A 206 -2.14 -8.71 6.00
C ILE A 206 -0.72 -8.45 5.46
N LEU A 207 -0.57 -7.75 4.34
CA LEU A 207 0.75 -7.39 3.80
C LEU A 207 1.58 -6.54 4.78
N CYS A 208 0.95 -5.57 5.47
CA CYS A 208 1.63 -4.69 6.41
C CYS A 208 2.03 -5.38 7.72
N LEU A 209 1.45 -6.54 8.03
CA LEU A 209 1.67 -7.28 9.27
C LEU A 209 2.45 -8.58 9.05
N ALA A 210 2.62 -9.02 7.80
CA ALA A 210 3.33 -10.25 7.49
C ALA A 210 4.83 -10.12 7.78
N THR A 211 5.42 -11.12 8.42
CA THR A 211 6.87 -11.15 8.70
C THR A 211 7.69 -11.71 7.54
N ASP A 212 7.07 -12.57 6.73
CA ASP A 212 7.65 -13.13 5.52
C ASP A 212 6.55 -13.69 4.58
N LEU A 213 6.95 -14.31 3.47
CA LEU A 213 6.04 -14.88 2.48
C LEU A 213 5.23 -16.09 2.99
N ALA A 214 5.78 -16.88 3.92
CA ALA A 214 5.07 -18.03 4.48
C ALA A 214 3.97 -17.55 5.44
N ASP A 215 4.29 -16.58 6.32
CA ASP A 215 3.31 -15.91 7.18
C ASP A 215 2.24 -15.19 6.36
N LEU A 216 2.65 -14.47 5.29
CA LEU A 216 1.71 -13.85 4.35
C LEU A 216 0.72 -14.88 3.79
N LYS A 217 1.23 -16.00 3.26
CA LYS A 217 0.40 -17.06 2.68
C LYS A 217 -0.57 -17.66 3.71
N GLN A 218 -0.11 -17.89 4.94
CA GLN A 218 -0.94 -18.41 6.01
C GLN A 218 -2.08 -17.45 6.34
N ARG A 219 -1.78 -16.18 6.59
CA ARG A 219 -2.78 -15.14 6.89
C ARG A 219 -3.81 -14.98 5.78
N LEU A 220 -3.38 -15.05 4.52
CA LEU A 220 -4.28 -15.04 3.35
C LEU A 220 -5.20 -16.27 3.34
N GLY A 221 -4.72 -17.44 3.78
CA GLY A 221 -5.51 -18.67 3.90
C GLY A 221 -6.53 -18.65 5.04
N ASP A 222 -6.30 -17.81 6.05
CA ASP A 222 -7.17 -17.66 7.23
C ASP A 222 -8.30 -16.63 7.03
N ILE A 223 -8.37 -15.96 5.87
CA ILE A 223 -9.41 -14.97 5.54
C ILE A 223 -10.79 -15.64 5.50
N VAL A 224 -11.74 -15.09 6.26
CA VAL A 224 -13.15 -15.49 6.21
C VAL A 224 -13.88 -14.66 5.15
N VAL A 225 -14.17 -15.29 4.00
CA VAL A 225 -14.80 -14.59 2.86
C VAL A 225 -16.34 -14.53 2.92
N GLY A 226 -16.96 -15.42 3.70
CA GLY A 226 -18.42 -15.52 3.82
C GLY A 226 -18.86 -16.74 4.63
N TYR A 227 -20.17 -16.99 4.65
CA TYR A 227 -20.77 -18.04 5.46
C TYR A 227 -21.63 -19.00 4.63
N THR A 228 -21.72 -20.24 5.11
CA THR A 228 -22.61 -21.28 4.56
C THR A 228 -24.06 -21.04 4.95
N ARG A 229 -25.02 -21.72 4.28
CA ARG A 229 -26.45 -21.58 4.60
C ARG A 229 -26.84 -22.05 6.01
N GLY A 230 -26.14 -23.06 6.53
CA GLY A 230 -26.46 -23.71 7.81
C GLY A 230 -25.88 -23.04 9.06
N ARG A 231 -25.13 -21.95 8.92
CA ARG A 231 -24.54 -21.19 10.03
C ARG A 231 -25.22 -19.83 10.17
#